data_AF-A0A380T1T8-F1
#
_entry.id   AF-A0A380T1T8-F1
#
_cell.length_a   1.000
_cell.length_b   1.000
_cell.length_c   1.000
_cell.angle_alpha   90.00
_cell.angle_beta   90.00
_cell.angle_gamma   90.00
#
_symmetry.space_group_name_H-M   'P 1'
#
loop_
_entity.id
_entity.type
_entity.pdbx_description
1 polymer ?
#
loop_
_entity_poly.entity_id
_entity_poly.type
_entity_poly.pdbx_seq_one_letter_code
_entity_poly.pdbx_strand_id
1 'polypeptide(L)' 'MAAILEWRARFLDEGTLQEADYDQALVAAQQLEQSGLVSPGEWVAMVRQANAALLGQR' A
#
# COMPACT_ATOMS: atom_id res chain seq x y z
N MET A 1 7.77 -10.62 0.43
CA MET A 1 6.90 -10.72 -0.77
C MET A 1 5.44 -11.06 -0.48
N ALA A 2 5.10 -12.10 0.28
CA ALA A 2 3.69 -12.45 0.56
C ALA A 2 2.89 -11.27 1.19
N ALA A 3 3.47 -10.58 2.17
CA ALA A 3 2.85 -9.41 2.81
C ALA A 3 2.51 -8.27 1.84
N ILE A 4 3.35 -8.03 0.83
CA ILE A 4 3.13 -6.98 -0.17
C ILE A 4 1.97 -7.37 -1.10
N LEU A 5 1.91 -8.64 -1.50
CA LEU A 5 0.82 -9.13 -2.36
C LEU A 5 -0.53 -9.08 -1.64
N GLU A 6 -0.57 -9.46 -0.36
CA GLU A 6 -1.77 -9.38 0.47
C GLU A 6 -2.21 -7.93 0.66
N TRP A 7 -1.28 -7.02 0.96
CA TRP A 7 -1.57 -5.59 1.06
C TRP A 7 -2.12 -5.03 -0.26
N ARG A 8 -1.52 -5.39 -1.41
CA ARG A 8 -1.99 -4.95 -2.73
C ARG A 8 -3.40 -5.47 -3.03
N ALA A 9 -3.68 -6.74 -2.76
CA ALA A 9 -5.01 -7.30 -2.95
C ALA A 9 -6.06 -6.63 -2.04
N ARG A 10 -5.65 -6.24 -0.82
CA ARG A 10 -6.55 -5.59 0.13
C ARG A 10 -6.91 -4.15 -0.25
N PHE A 11 -5.95 -3.39 -0.77
CA PHE A 11 -6.14 -1.95 -0.96
C PHE A 11 -6.18 -1.53 -2.43
N LEU A 12 -5.53 -2.24 -3.34
CA LEU A 12 -5.32 -1.77 -4.73
C LEU A 12 -6.08 -2.56 -5.79
N ASP A 13 -6.91 -3.53 -5.42
CA ASP A 13 -7.60 -4.42 -6.36
C ASP A 13 -8.80 -3.73 -7.05
N GLU A 14 -9.51 -2.86 -6.33
CA GLU A 14 -10.66 -2.12 -6.87
C GLU A 14 -10.28 -0.70 -7.28
N GLY A 15 -10.59 -0.33 -8.54
CA GLY A 15 -10.84 1.06 -8.97
C GLY A 15 -9.88 2.16 -8.48
N THR A 16 -10.33 3.41 -8.47
CA THR A 16 -9.55 4.49 -7.85
C THR A 16 -9.65 4.35 -6.34
N LEU A 17 -8.52 4.44 -5.64
CA LEU A 17 -8.49 4.33 -4.18
C LEU A 17 -9.19 5.54 -3.56
N GLN A 18 -10.11 5.31 -2.63
CA GLN A 18 -10.74 6.39 -1.87
C GLN A 18 -9.78 6.93 -0.81
N GLU A 19 -9.94 8.19 -0.39
CA GLU A 19 -9.07 8.82 0.61
C GLU A 19 -9.03 8.03 1.94
N ALA A 20 -10.17 7.50 2.39
CA ALA A 20 -10.24 6.68 3.61
C ALA A 20 -9.46 5.36 3.49
N ASP A 21 -9.55 4.70 2.33
CA ASP A 21 -8.82 3.46 2.05
C ASP A 21 -7.32 3.72 1.83
N TYR A 22 -6.98 4.90 1.32
CA TYR A 22 -5.61 5.37 1.19
C TYR A 22 -4.94 5.53 2.55
N ASP A 23 -5.57 6.20 3.51
CA ASP A 23 -5.03 6.32 4.88
C ASP A 23 -4.83 4.95 5.52
N GLN A 24 -5.79 4.03 5.36
CA GLN A 24 -5.65 2.66 5.86
C GLN A 24 -4.51 1.89 5.18
N ALA A 25 -4.32 2.08 3.87
CA ALA A 25 -3.24 1.47 3.11
C ALA A 25 -1.87 1.96 3.61
N LEU A 26 -1.74 3.26 3.93
CA LEU A 26 -0.50 3.83 4.48
C LEU A 26 -0.18 3.27 5.87
N VAL A 27 -1.18 3.22 6.76
CA VAL A 27 -1.02 2.67 8.12
C VAL A 27 -0.60 1.20 8.05
N ALA A 28 -1.27 0.40 7.20
CA ALA A 28 -0.94 -1.01 7.04
C ALA A 28 0.48 -1.21 6.47
N ALA A 29 0.89 -0.39 5.49
CA ALA A 29 2.24 -0.44 4.93
C ALA A 29 3.31 -0.09 5.98
N GLN A 30 3.03 0.91 6.83
CA GLN A 30 3.93 1.30 7.92
C GLN A 30 4.06 0.21 8.99
N GLN A 31 2.97 -0.47 9.35
CA GLN A 31 3.02 -1.60 10.29
C GLN A 31 3.86 -2.76 9.75
N LEU A 32 3.76 -3.04 8.44
CA LEU A 32 4.56 -4.08 7.79
C LEU A 32 6.06 -3.75 7.82
N GLU A 33 6.44 -2.48 7.64
CA GLU A 33 7.82 -2.04 7.77
C GLU A 33 8.33 -2.17 9.22
N GLN A 34 7.56 -1.67 10.19
CA GLN A 34 7.92 -1.75 11.61
C GLN A 34 8.05 -3.18 12.12
N SER A 35 7.28 -4.11 11.55
CA SER A 35 7.36 -5.55 11.86
C SER A 35 8.55 -6.26 11.20
N GLY A 36 9.28 -5.58 10.29
CA GLY A 36 10.36 -6.17 9.52
C GLY A 36 9.93 -7.09 8.38
N LEU A 37 8.62 -7.22 8.12
CA LEU A 37 8.07 -8.03 7.02
C LEU A 37 8.31 -7.39 5.63
N VAL A 38 8.59 -6.09 5.62
CA VAL A 38 8.84 -5.26 4.44
C VAL A 38 10.04 -4.37 4.75
N SER A 39 10.98 -4.27 3.81
CA SER A 39 12.12 -3.36 3.93
C SER A 39 11.71 -1.90 3.69
N PRO A 40 12.50 -0.90 4.14
CA PRO A 40 12.20 0.51 3.89
C PRO A 40 12.03 0.84 2.40
N GLY A 41 12.79 0.19 1.51
CA GLY A 41 12.67 0.38 0.05
C GLY A 41 11.37 -0.18 -0.52
N GLU A 42 10.92 -1.33 -0.03
CA GLU A 42 9.63 -1.91 -0.41
C GLU A 42 8.46 -1.09 0.14
N TRP A 43 8.57 -0.56 1.36
CA TRP A 43 7.59 0.35 1.94
C TRP A 43 7.40 1.61 1.07
N VAL A 44 8.50 2.24 0.64
CA VAL A 44 8.43 3.38 -0.30
C VAL A 44 7.73 2.99 -1.60
N ALA A 45 7.98 1.79 -2.13
CA ALA A 45 7.30 1.31 -3.32
C ALA A 45 5.78 1.10 -3.10
N MET A 46 5.38 0.63 -1.91
CA MET A 46 3.96 0.49 -1.53
C MET A 46 3.27 1.84 -1.44
N VAL A 47 3.87 2.82 -0.76
CA VAL A 47 3.34 4.19 -0.67
C VAL A 47 3.17 4.80 -2.07
N ARG A 48 4.14 4.62 -2.97
CA ARG A 48 4.03 5.08 -4.36
C ARG A 48 2.85 4.44 -5.09
N GLN A 49 2.61 3.14 -4.90
CA GLN A 49 1.46 2.45 -5.51
C GLN A 49 0.13 2.95 -4.96
N ALA A 50 0.04 3.20 -3.65
CA ALA A 50 -1.16 3.80 -3.04
C ALA A 50 -1.44 5.21 -3.59
N ASN A 51 -0.40 6.04 -3.73
CA ASN A 51 -0.52 7.38 -4.31
C ASN A 51 -1.02 7.34 -5.76
N ALA A 52 -0.46 6.42 -6.55
CA ALA A 52 -0.83 6.23 -7.94
C ALA A 52 -2.30 5.80 -8.07
N ALA A 53 -2.74 4.88 -7.20
CA ALA A 53 -4.13 4.43 -7.14
C ALA A 53 -5.11 5.51 -6.68
N LEU A 54 -4.72 6.37 -5.72
CA LEU A 54 -5.52 7.53 -5.29
C LEU A 54 -5.71 8.54 -6.42
N LEU A 55 -4.65 8.77 -7.21
CA LEU A 55 -4.68 9.70 -8.34
C LEU A 55 -5.30 9.10 -9.61
N GLY A 56 -5.71 7.82 -9.59
CA GLY A 56 -6.19 7.09 -10.77
C GLY A 56 -5.12 6.87 -11.85
N GLN A 57 -3.84 7.00 -11.48
CA GLN A 57 -2.69 6.78 -12.36
C GLN A 57 -2.20 5.35 -12.14
N ARG A 58 -2.68 4.38 -12.93
CA ARG A 58 -2.18 2.99 -12.88
C ARG A 58 -1.22 2.68 -14.01
#